data_AF-A0A534JXD9-F1
#
_entry.id   AF-A0A534JXD9-F1
#
_cell.length_a   1.000
_cell.length_b   1.000
_cell.length_c   1.000
_cell.angle_alpha   90.00
_cell.angle_beta   90.00
_cell.angle_gamma   90.00
#
_symmetry.space_group_name_H-M   'P 1'
#
loop_
_entity.id
_entity.type
_entity.pdbx_description
1 polymer ?
#
loop_
_entity_poly.entity_id
_entity_poly.type
_entity_poly.pdbx_seq_one_letter_code
_entity_poly.pdbx_strand_id
1 'polypeptide(L)'
;MVSRKSIASVLDDYEDLVVATVCSHSSLQIFHGARQEGFRTLGIAIGERPRFYDAFPLAKPDEFLLVDSYADILDRADDPFGNREVLRWETDREKQREWLTSAGVSMPAKIERPQDIDRPVFVKYYGAKGGRGAFIAKNYEDFKESIRPGMKYTIQEYVVGTRYYIHYFYSPLATNGYALSKGALEMLGVDRRDEANIDEMYKLGAQEALRKIDMRPTFVVTGNMPVVLRESLLPKAFEMGERAVERSIALFGGMIGPFCLETIVTDRLEFKVFEISTRIVAGTNLFIAGSPYSDLTEPGMSTGRRIAREIRTAQKQGRLSEVLS
;
A
#
# COMPACT_ATOMS: atom_id res chain seq x y z
N MET A 1 20.13 8.75 12.62
CA MET A 1 20.14 7.93 11.39
C MET A 1 21.08 6.77 11.68
N VAL A 2 20.54 5.57 11.87
CA VAL A 2 21.35 4.38 12.13
C VAL A 2 22.08 4.02 10.83
N SER A 3 23.38 3.77 10.88
CA SER A 3 24.15 3.52 9.66
C SER A 3 23.98 2.06 9.22
N ARG A 4 24.00 1.75 7.93
CA ARG A 4 23.95 0.35 7.45
C ARG A 4 25.07 -0.53 8.04
N LYS A 5 26.22 0.08 8.40
CA LYS A 5 27.32 -0.61 9.08
C LYS A 5 26.99 -1.00 10.53
N SER A 6 26.26 -0.17 11.26
CA SER A 6 25.84 -0.49 12.63
C SER A 6 24.73 -1.55 12.66
N ILE A 7 23.86 -1.58 11.64
CA ILE A 7 22.87 -2.64 11.44
C ILE A 7 23.59 -3.98 11.19
N ALA A 8 24.53 -4.02 10.26
CA ALA A 8 25.29 -5.24 9.96
C ALA A 8 26.01 -5.82 11.19
N SER A 9 26.67 -4.98 12.00
CA SER A 9 27.36 -5.43 13.21
C SER A 9 26.44 -5.93 14.32
N VAL A 10 25.20 -5.47 14.37
CA VAL A 10 24.19 -5.97 15.33
C VAL A 10 23.62 -7.30 14.83
N LEU A 11 23.40 -7.45 13.53
CA LEU A 11 22.76 -8.62 12.92
C LEU A 11 23.66 -9.86 12.86
N ASP A 12 24.99 -9.70 12.83
CA ASP A 12 25.93 -10.83 12.83
C ASP A 12 25.79 -11.72 14.09
N ASP A 13 25.20 -11.20 15.17
CA ASP A 13 24.96 -11.92 16.43
C ASP A 13 23.56 -12.58 16.51
N TYR A 14 22.65 -12.37 15.54
CA TYR A 14 21.29 -12.92 15.59
C TYR A 14 21.16 -14.25 14.84
N GLU A 15 21.25 -15.37 15.58
CA GLU A 15 20.95 -16.70 15.04
C GLU A 15 19.41 -16.92 14.89
N ASP A 16 18.61 -16.41 15.83
CA ASP A 16 17.15 -16.61 15.91
C ASP A 16 16.34 -15.34 15.64
N LEU A 17 16.07 -15.05 14.37
CA LEU A 17 15.22 -13.92 13.98
C LEU A 17 13.73 -14.14 14.36
N VAL A 18 13.09 -13.08 14.85
CA VAL A 18 11.66 -13.03 15.16
C VAL A 18 11.00 -12.00 14.25
N VAL A 19 9.87 -12.37 13.62
CA VAL A 19 9.08 -11.42 12.82
C VAL A 19 8.06 -10.75 13.74
N ALA A 20 8.22 -9.45 13.94
CA ALA A 20 7.31 -8.62 14.71
C ALA A 20 6.44 -7.73 13.81
N THR A 21 5.17 -7.56 14.14
CA THR A 21 4.33 -6.53 13.51
C THR A 21 3.20 -6.08 14.42
N VAL A 22 2.66 -4.90 14.15
CA VAL A 22 1.48 -4.38 14.87
C VAL A 22 0.28 -5.26 14.57
N CYS A 23 -0.49 -5.55 15.61
CA CYS A 23 -1.67 -6.40 15.56
C CYS A 23 -2.88 -5.73 14.85
N SER A 24 -2.74 -5.31 13.60
CA SER A 24 -3.78 -4.69 12.78
C SER A 24 -3.52 -4.84 11.28
N HIS A 25 -4.46 -4.36 10.45
CA HIS A 25 -4.36 -4.17 8.99
C HIS A 25 -4.16 -5.44 8.14
N SER A 26 -2.98 -6.06 8.22
CA SER A 26 -2.61 -7.27 7.45
C SER A 26 -1.76 -8.24 8.27
N SER A 27 -1.73 -8.06 9.59
CA SER A 27 -0.94 -8.83 10.54
C SER A 27 -1.23 -10.33 10.52
N LEU A 28 -2.48 -10.76 10.37
CA LEU A 28 -2.83 -12.18 10.26
C LEU A 28 -2.08 -12.86 9.10
N GLN A 29 -2.04 -12.22 7.93
CA GLN A 29 -1.29 -12.75 6.79
C GLN A 29 0.22 -12.74 7.05
N ILE A 30 0.75 -11.69 7.68
CA ILE A 30 2.17 -11.57 8.00
C ILE A 30 2.59 -12.68 8.97
N PHE A 31 1.85 -12.90 10.06
CA PHE A 31 2.16 -13.95 11.03
C PHE A 31 2.04 -15.34 10.41
N HIS A 32 0.97 -15.59 9.64
CA HIS A 32 0.82 -16.85 8.92
C HIS A 32 2.01 -17.13 7.99
N GLY A 33 2.39 -16.15 7.17
CA GLY A 33 3.53 -16.25 6.27
C GLY A 33 4.87 -16.42 6.98
N ALA A 34 5.10 -15.70 8.08
CA ALA A 34 6.29 -15.84 8.90
C ALA A 34 6.45 -17.25 9.47
N ARG A 35 5.35 -17.82 9.99
CA ARG A 35 5.34 -19.20 10.52
C ARG A 35 5.61 -20.24 9.44
N GLN A 36 5.06 -20.05 8.23
CA GLN A 36 5.35 -20.93 7.08
C GLN A 36 6.83 -20.93 6.68
N GLU A 37 7.55 -19.85 6.95
CA GLU A 37 9.00 -19.71 6.71
C GLU A 37 9.85 -19.99 7.96
N GLY A 38 9.22 -20.57 9.00
CA GLY A 38 9.88 -21.04 10.23
C GLY A 38 10.31 -19.95 11.20
N PHE A 39 9.74 -18.74 11.12
CA PHE A 39 10.01 -17.69 12.09
C PHE A 39 9.10 -17.81 13.31
N ARG A 40 9.64 -17.47 14.48
CA ARG A 40 8.83 -17.07 15.63
C ARG A 40 8.18 -15.71 15.34
N THR A 41 7.04 -15.46 15.96
CA THR A 41 6.21 -14.28 15.68
C THR A 41 5.87 -13.50 16.95
N LEU A 42 6.03 -12.18 16.89
CA LEU A 42 5.71 -11.26 17.99
C LEU A 42 4.63 -10.26 17.57
N GLY A 43 3.50 -10.27 18.27
CA GLY A 43 2.40 -9.35 18.04
C GLY A 43 2.54 -8.09 18.88
N ILE A 44 2.68 -6.92 18.26
CA ILE A 44 2.68 -5.64 18.98
C ILE A 44 1.24 -5.15 19.12
N ALA A 45 0.73 -5.11 20.34
CA ALA A 45 -0.64 -4.71 20.65
C ALA A 45 -0.68 -3.39 21.42
N ILE A 46 -1.57 -2.49 20.99
CA ILE A 46 -1.77 -1.20 21.66
C ILE A 46 -2.81 -1.38 22.77
N GLY A 47 -2.42 -1.07 24.01
CA GLY A 47 -3.26 -1.22 25.20
C GLY A 47 -3.40 -2.69 25.61
N GLU A 48 -4.39 -3.38 25.06
CA GLU A 48 -4.71 -4.76 25.44
C GLU A 48 -4.48 -5.77 24.31
N ARG A 49 -4.27 -7.03 24.69
CA ARG A 49 -4.12 -8.14 23.74
C ARG A 49 -5.42 -8.34 22.94
N PRO A 50 -5.40 -8.26 21.60
CA PRO A 50 -6.59 -8.49 20.80
C PRO A 50 -6.99 -9.96 20.84
N ARG A 51 -8.16 -10.25 21.42
CA ARG A 51 -8.66 -11.63 21.59
C ARG A 51 -8.98 -12.34 20.28
N PHE A 52 -9.24 -11.59 19.20
CA PHE A 52 -9.65 -12.20 17.92
C PHE A 52 -8.56 -13.09 17.30
N TYR A 53 -7.28 -12.90 17.63
CA TYR A 53 -6.22 -13.82 17.15
C TYR A 53 -6.43 -15.25 17.66
N ASP A 54 -7.13 -15.46 18.77
CA ASP A 54 -7.43 -16.80 19.28
C ASP A 54 -8.35 -17.59 18.33
N ALA A 55 -9.09 -16.92 17.43
CA ALA A 55 -9.89 -17.56 16.39
C ALA A 55 -9.06 -18.05 15.20
N PHE A 56 -7.80 -17.63 15.07
CA PHE A 56 -6.94 -17.89 13.91
C PHE A 56 -5.60 -18.52 14.34
N PRO A 57 -5.57 -19.78 14.80
CA PRO A 57 -4.38 -20.38 15.40
C PRO A 57 -3.15 -20.45 14.48
N LEU A 58 -3.36 -20.53 13.16
CA LEU A 58 -2.26 -20.52 12.18
C LEU A 58 -1.66 -19.13 11.94
N ALA A 59 -2.36 -18.08 12.35
CA ALA A 59 -1.99 -16.68 12.16
C ALA A 59 -1.83 -15.92 13.50
N LYS A 60 -1.93 -16.65 14.62
CA LYS A 60 -1.78 -16.09 15.95
C LYS A 60 -0.29 -15.91 16.26
N PRO A 61 0.12 -14.73 16.76
CA PRO A 61 1.47 -14.52 17.28
C PRO A 61 1.83 -15.51 18.38
N ASP A 62 3.09 -15.95 18.43
CA ASP A 62 3.60 -16.77 19.53
C ASP A 62 3.57 -15.99 20.85
N GLU A 63 3.96 -14.72 20.79
CA GLU A 63 4.01 -13.81 21.93
C GLU A 63 3.37 -12.46 21.61
N PHE A 64 3.01 -11.70 22.66
CA PHE A 64 2.49 -10.35 22.53
C PHE A 64 3.34 -9.36 23.31
N LEU A 65 3.71 -8.25 22.66
CA LEU A 65 4.29 -7.07 23.29
C LEU A 65 3.19 -6.01 23.42
N LEU A 66 2.82 -5.67 24.65
CA LEU A 66 1.88 -4.59 24.92
C LEU A 66 2.63 -3.25 24.97
N VAL A 67 2.08 -2.24 24.31
CA VAL A 67 2.57 -0.86 24.33
C VAL A 67 1.40 0.10 24.53
N ASP A 68 1.65 1.26 25.11
CA ASP A 68 0.59 2.23 25.42
C ASP A 68 0.16 3.01 24.16
N SER A 69 1.10 3.25 23.23
CA SER A 69 0.87 4.02 22.03
C SER A 69 1.72 3.57 20.85
N TYR A 70 1.37 4.04 19.65
CA TYR A 70 2.18 3.84 18.45
C TYR A 70 3.55 4.50 18.52
N ALA A 71 3.72 5.54 19.34
CA ALA A 71 5.00 6.24 19.47
C ALA A 71 6.05 5.31 20.12
N ASP A 72 5.64 4.50 21.09
CA ASP A 72 6.51 3.58 21.84
C ASP A 72 7.10 2.46 20.96
N ILE A 73 6.52 2.23 19.78
CA ILE A 73 7.00 1.25 18.80
C ILE A 73 8.25 1.78 18.09
N LEU A 74 8.27 3.07 17.76
CA LEU A 74 9.34 3.67 16.98
C LEU A 74 10.67 3.68 17.74
N ASP A 75 10.60 3.77 19.07
CA ASP A 75 11.76 3.73 19.97
C ASP A 75 12.31 2.31 20.19
N ARG A 76 11.62 1.28 19.68
CA ARG A 76 11.94 -0.14 19.89
C ARG A 76 12.17 -0.92 18.59
N ALA A 77 12.07 -0.26 17.44
CA ALA A 77 12.21 -0.86 16.12
C ALA A 77 13.58 -0.51 15.52
N ASP A 78 14.59 -1.28 15.91
CA ASP A 78 15.97 -1.06 15.49
C ASP A 78 16.16 -1.37 13.98
N ASP A 79 15.59 -2.48 13.49
CA ASP A 79 15.82 -2.99 12.12
C ASP A 79 14.53 -3.38 11.36
N PRO A 80 13.65 -2.44 10.98
CA PRO A 80 12.48 -2.75 10.16
C PRO A 80 12.84 -3.25 8.76
N PHE A 81 12.05 -4.21 8.26
CA PHE A 81 12.10 -4.66 6.87
C PHE A 81 11.64 -3.58 5.90
N GLY A 82 12.44 -3.33 4.86
CA GLY A 82 12.19 -2.32 3.84
C GLY A 82 13.25 -1.21 3.84
N ASN A 83 12.91 -0.05 3.25
CA ASN A 83 13.69 1.18 3.35
C ASN A 83 12.90 2.25 4.08
N ARG A 84 13.27 2.60 5.33
CA ARG A 84 12.59 3.65 6.14
C ARG A 84 12.49 5.01 5.46
N GLU A 85 13.42 5.37 4.58
CA GLU A 85 13.36 6.66 3.88
C GLU A 85 12.13 6.78 2.98
N VAL A 86 11.56 5.65 2.52
CA VAL A 86 10.36 5.64 1.67
C VAL A 86 9.15 6.27 2.37
N LEU A 87 9.07 6.19 3.71
CA LEU A 87 7.94 6.74 4.47
C LEU A 87 7.85 8.27 4.34
N ARG A 88 8.99 8.96 4.15
CA ARG A 88 9.04 10.41 3.92
C ARG A 88 8.50 10.81 2.55
N TRP A 89 8.53 9.89 1.58
CA TRP A 89 8.01 10.09 0.23
C TRP A 89 6.55 9.68 0.13
N GLU A 90 6.15 8.60 0.82
CA GLU A 90 4.77 8.10 0.87
C GLU A 90 3.82 9.10 1.57
N THR A 91 4.25 9.67 2.71
CA THR A 91 3.39 10.53 3.54
C THR A 91 3.18 11.95 3.01
N ASP A 92 4.04 12.41 2.09
CA ASP A 92 3.98 13.73 1.48
C ASP A 92 3.42 13.63 0.04
N ARG A 93 2.25 14.21 -0.17
CA ARG A 93 1.52 14.15 -1.45
C ARG A 93 2.27 14.81 -2.62
N GLU A 94 3.07 15.83 -2.36
CA GLU A 94 3.85 16.50 -3.41
C GLU A 94 5.06 15.64 -3.79
N LYS A 95 5.75 15.06 -2.80
CA LYS A 95 6.85 14.11 -3.07
C LYS A 95 6.39 12.85 -3.77
N GLN A 96 5.25 12.29 -3.37
CA GLN A 96 4.66 11.13 -4.04
C GLN A 96 4.36 11.44 -5.52
N ARG A 97 3.83 12.63 -5.79
CA ARG A 97 3.58 13.08 -7.16
C ARG A 97 4.86 13.31 -7.93
N GLU A 98 5.84 14.02 -7.37
CA GLU A 98 7.15 14.22 -7.98
C GLU A 98 7.77 12.88 -8.36
N TRP A 99 7.72 11.90 -7.47
CA TRP A 99 8.25 10.57 -7.71
C TRP A 99 7.54 9.88 -8.88
N LEU A 100 6.21 9.76 -8.86
CA LEU A 100 5.47 9.07 -9.91
C LEU A 100 5.55 9.81 -11.26
N THR A 101 5.38 11.12 -11.29
CA THR A 101 5.40 11.88 -12.54
C THR A 101 6.80 11.95 -13.14
N SER A 102 7.85 12.10 -12.33
CA SER A 102 9.24 12.04 -12.83
C SER A 102 9.68 10.62 -13.22
N ALA A 103 8.98 9.57 -12.78
CA ALA A 103 9.11 8.21 -13.29
C ALA A 103 8.38 8.01 -14.64
N GLY A 104 7.66 9.01 -15.15
CA GLY A 104 6.81 8.86 -16.33
C GLY A 104 5.56 8.01 -16.08
N VAL A 105 5.12 7.92 -14.82
CA VAL A 105 3.84 7.30 -14.43
C VAL A 105 2.75 8.35 -14.46
N SER A 106 1.68 8.06 -15.21
CA SER A 106 0.57 8.98 -15.42
C SER A 106 -0.26 9.10 -14.15
N MET A 107 -0.40 10.32 -13.62
CA MET A 107 -1.30 10.62 -12.50
C MET A 107 -2.50 11.45 -12.99
N PRO A 108 -3.63 11.45 -12.26
CA PRO A 108 -4.69 12.41 -12.52
C PRO A 108 -4.20 13.84 -12.35
N ALA A 109 -4.64 14.75 -13.24
CA ALA A 109 -4.17 16.13 -13.28
C ALA A 109 -4.43 16.87 -11.95
N LYS A 110 -3.48 17.71 -11.53
CA LYS A 110 -3.64 18.62 -10.39
C LYS A 110 -4.26 19.92 -10.88
N ILE A 111 -5.20 20.46 -10.11
CA ILE A 111 -5.82 21.76 -10.37
C ILE A 111 -5.40 22.70 -9.25
N GLU A 112 -4.69 23.76 -9.60
CA GLU A 112 -4.07 24.67 -8.62
C GLU A 112 -5.09 25.61 -7.98
N ARG A 113 -6.09 26.07 -8.74
CA ARG A 113 -7.10 27.01 -8.25
C ARG A 113 -8.51 26.47 -8.48
N PRO A 114 -9.42 26.59 -7.50
CA PRO A 114 -10.82 26.20 -7.67
C PRO A 114 -11.51 26.83 -8.89
N GLN A 115 -11.11 28.05 -9.28
CA GLN A 115 -11.66 28.76 -10.43
C GLN A 115 -11.30 28.10 -11.77
N ASP A 116 -10.25 27.28 -11.80
CA ASP A 116 -9.80 26.56 -12.98
C ASP A 116 -10.50 25.19 -13.15
N ILE A 117 -11.51 24.88 -12.31
CA ILE A 117 -12.30 23.65 -12.43
C ILE A 117 -13.19 23.73 -13.67
N ASP A 118 -12.81 22.97 -14.71
CA ASP A 118 -13.50 22.84 -15.99
C ASP A 118 -14.03 21.40 -16.26
N ARG A 119 -13.84 20.49 -15.29
CA ARG A 119 -14.20 19.07 -15.35
C ARG A 119 -14.49 18.52 -13.95
N PRO A 120 -15.05 17.30 -13.81
CA PRO A 120 -15.21 16.67 -12.51
C PRO A 120 -13.88 16.52 -11.76
N VAL A 121 -13.89 16.83 -10.46
CA VAL A 121 -12.72 16.80 -9.58
C VAL A 121 -12.99 16.04 -8.29
N PHE A 122 -11.94 15.43 -7.77
CA PHE A 122 -11.87 14.84 -6.44
C PHE A 122 -11.09 15.77 -5.51
N VAL A 123 -11.75 16.24 -4.46
CA VAL A 123 -11.15 17.15 -3.47
C VAL A 123 -10.80 16.37 -2.22
N LYS A 124 -9.51 16.34 -1.87
CA LYS A 124 -8.98 15.65 -0.68
C LYS A 124 -8.54 16.68 0.35
N TYR A 125 -9.09 16.64 1.57
CA TYR A 125 -8.56 17.45 2.67
C TYR A 125 -7.26 16.86 3.22
N TYR A 126 -6.38 17.73 3.70
CA TYR A 126 -5.18 17.30 4.42
C TYR A 126 -5.58 16.63 5.73
N GLY A 127 -4.96 15.49 6.04
CA GLY A 127 -5.27 14.69 7.24
C GLY A 127 -6.51 13.79 7.13
N ALA A 128 -7.21 13.76 6.00
CA ALA A 128 -8.27 12.78 5.76
C ALA A 128 -7.69 11.35 5.77
N LYS A 129 -8.07 10.55 6.78
CA LYS A 129 -7.70 9.13 6.89
C LYS A 129 -8.80 8.26 6.29
N GLY A 130 -8.42 7.35 5.38
CA GLY A 130 -9.33 6.35 4.81
C GLY A 130 -10.51 6.96 4.05
N GLY A 131 -10.27 7.96 3.20
CA GLY A 131 -11.29 8.53 2.31
C GLY A 131 -12.38 9.37 2.98
N ARG A 132 -12.39 9.47 4.32
CA ARG A 132 -13.40 10.24 5.06
C ARG A 132 -13.19 11.75 4.87
N GLY A 133 -14.24 12.42 4.39
CA GLY A 133 -14.25 13.87 4.19
C GLY A 133 -13.86 14.34 2.80
N ALA A 134 -13.33 13.47 1.93
CA ALA A 134 -13.17 13.83 0.51
C ALA A 134 -14.53 13.95 -0.19
N PHE A 135 -14.60 14.74 -1.26
CA PHE A 135 -15.83 14.91 -2.04
C PHE A 135 -15.55 15.11 -3.53
N ILE A 136 -16.58 14.87 -4.33
CA ILE A 136 -16.58 15.09 -5.78
C ILE A 136 -17.27 16.42 -6.08
N ALA A 137 -16.64 17.26 -6.89
CA ALA A 137 -17.25 18.47 -7.43
C ALA A 137 -17.24 18.43 -8.97
N LYS A 138 -18.35 18.82 -9.60
CA LYS A 138 -18.48 18.79 -11.07
C LYS A 138 -17.98 20.06 -11.75
N ASN A 139 -18.01 21.17 -11.03
CA ASN A 139 -17.63 22.51 -11.49
C ASN A 139 -17.31 23.40 -10.27
N TYR A 140 -16.94 24.66 -10.52
CA TYR A 140 -16.59 25.62 -9.46
C TYR A 140 -17.75 25.95 -8.50
N GLU A 141 -19.00 25.97 -8.95
CA GLU A 141 -20.15 26.22 -8.07
C GLU A 141 -20.38 25.06 -7.10
N ASP A 142 -20.37 23.82 -7.62
CA ASP A 142 -20.47 22.60 -6.80
C ASP A 142 -19.32 22.50 -5.77
N PHE A 143 -18.13 22.93 -6.17
CA PHE A 143 -16.99 23.05 -5.25
C PHE A 143 -17.28 24.04 -4.11
N LYS A 144 -17.77 25.24 -4.42
CA LYS A 144 -18.08 26.28 -3.42
C LYS A 144 -19.16 25.85 -2.43
N GLU A 145 -20.16 25.10 -2.90
CA GLU A 145 -21.23 24.57 -2.03
C GLU A 145 -20.74 23.44 -1.10
N SER A 146 -19.72 22.70 -1.53
CA SER A 146 -19.25 21.50 -0.83
C SER A 146 -18.04 21.73 0.08
N ILE A 147 -17.27 22.80 -0.14
CA ILE A 147 -16.03 23.07 0.60
C ILE A 147 -16.30 23.48 2.05
N ARG A 148 -15.47 22.97 2.97
CA ARG A 148 -15.48 23.35 4.38
C ARG A 148 -14.48 24.48 4.63
N PRO A 149 -14.89 25.60 5.26
CA PRO A 149 -14.00 26.72 5.55
C PRO A 149 -12.79 26.33 6.41
N GLY A 150 -11.65 26.95 6.16
CA GLY A 150 -10.45 26.83 7.01
C GLY A 150 -9.65 25.52 6.88
N MET A 151 -10.09 24.57 6.05
CA MET A 151 -9.36 23.32 5.83
C MET A 151 -8.43 23.43 4.63
N LYS A 152 -7.20 22.91 4.75
CA LYS A 152 -6.30 22.72 3.59
C LYS A 152 -6.81 21.55 2.75
N TYR A 153 -6.74 21.67 1.43
CA TYR A 153 -7.18 20.64 0.48
C TYR A 153 -6.30 20.60 -0.78
N THR A 154 -6.38 19.49 -1.52
CA THR A 154 -5.85 19.34 -2.87
C THR A 154 -6.99 19.05 -3.84
N ILE A 155 -6.96 19.65 -5.03
CA ILE A 155 -7.92 19.39 -6.10
C ILE A 155 -7.23 18.55 -7.17
N GLN A 156 -7.85 17.42 -7.49
CA GLN A 156 -7.36 16.49 -8.50
C GLN A 156 -8.48 16.17 -9.49
N GLU A 157 -8.14 15.97 -10.75
CA GLU A 157 -9.06 15.42 -11.76
C GLU A 157 -9.74 14.15 -11.23
N TYR A 158 -11.08 14.08 -11.39
CA TYR A 158 -11.83 12.87 -11.15
C TYR A 158 -11.82 12.01 -12.41
N VAL A 159 -10.96 10.99 -12.42
CA VAL A 159 -10.84 10.07 -13.57
C VAL A 159 -11.97 9.05 -13.51
N VAL A 160 -12.77 9.01 -14.57
CA VAL A 160 -13.84 8.01 -14.72
C VAL A 160 -13.23 6.72 -15.27
N GLY A 161 -13.29 5.66 -14.48
CA GLY A 161 -12.76 4.35 -14.84
C GLY A 161 -12.89 3.31 -13.72
N THR A 162 -12.37 2.11 -13.97
CA THR A 162 -12.38 1.04 -12.98
C THR A 162 -11.13 1.12 -12.12
N ARG A 163 -11.30 1.04 -10.79
CA ARG A 163 -10.20 1.05 -9.84
C ARG A 163 -9.55 -0.33 -9.75
N TYR A 164 -8.22 -0.38 -9.77
CA TYR A 164 -7.44 -1.58 -9.54
C TYR A 164 -6.25 -1.26 -8.64
N TYR A 165 -6.07 -2.09 -7.62
CA TYR A 165 -5.00 -1.97 -6.63
C TYR A 165 -4.03 -3.12 -6.89
N ILE A 166 -2.92 -2.81 -7.55
CA ILE A 166 -1.99 -3.83 -8.03
C ILE A 166 -0.92 -4.03 -6.97
N HIS A 167 -0.78 -5.27 -6.47
CA HIS A 167 0.16 -5.63 -5.41
C HIS A 167 1.45 -6.11 -6.05
N TYR A 168 2.52 -5.38 -5.80
CA TYR A 168 3.85 -5.73 -6.26
C TYR A 168 4.73 -6.13 -5.09
N PHE A 169 5.81 -6.83 -5.41
CA PHE A 169 6.93 -7.04 -4.50
C PHE A 169 8.22 -6.80 -5.27
N TYR A 170 9.07 -5.93 -4.74
CA TYR A 170 10.40 -5.71 -5.29
C TYR A 170 11.45 -6.37 -4.40
N SER A 171 12.23 -7.27 -4.99
CA SER A 171 13.33 -7.96 -4.31
C SER A 171 14.68 -7.46 -4.85
N PRO A 172 15.53 -6.82 -4.02
CA PRO A 172 16.90 -6.48 -4.41
C PRO A 172 17.82 -7.71 -4.46
N LEU A 173 17.36 -8.87 -3.99
CA LEU A 173 18.11 -10.12 -3.93
C LEU A 173 17.84 -11.04 -5.12
N ALA A 174 16.66 -10.89 -5.76
CA ALA A 174 16.23 -11.74 -6.86
C ALA A 174 17.16 -11.61 -8.08
N THR A 175 17.47 -12.74 -8.70
CA THR A 175 18.33 -12.85 -9.89
C THR A 175 17.57 -13.37 -11.11
N ASN A 176 16.26 -13.56 -11.00
CA ASN A 176 15.37 -14.06 -12.04
C ASN A 176 14.00 -13.36 -11.95
N GLY A 177 13.11 -13.62 -12.92
CA GLY A 177 11.81 -12.94 -13.02
C GLY A 177 11.87 -11.67 -13.87
N TYR A 178 10.99 -10.71 -13.58
CA TYR A 178 10.97 -9.42 -14.28
C TYR A 178 12.13 -8.55 -13.78
N ALA A 179 13.28 -8.68 -14.45
CA ALA A 179 14.52 -8.05 -14.03
C ALA A 179 14.47 -6.52 -14.12
N LEU A 180 15.08 -5.87 -13.13
CA LEU A 180 15.30 -4.43 -13.04
C LEU A 180 16.81 -4.14 -13.11
N SER A 181 17.20 -2.86 -13.04
CA SER A 181 18.61 -2.44 -12.97
C SER A 181 19.34 -3.06 -11.78
N LYS A 182 18.62 -3.28 -10.68
CA LYS A 182 19.01 -4.12 -9.55
C LYS A 182 17.81 -4.97 -9.15
N GLY A 183 18.01 -6.28 -8.96
CA GLY A 183 16.95 -7.16 -8.46
C GLY A 183 15.85 -7.46 -9.48
N ALA A 184 14.66 -7.81 -8.99
CA ALA A 184 13.51 -8.11 -9.83
C ALA A 184 12.18 -7.66 -9.19
N LEU A 185 11.19 -7.43 -10.06
CA LEU A 185 9.82 -7.09 -9.72
C LEU A 185 8.91 -8.32 -9.85
N GLU A 186 8.00 -8.47 -8.89
CA GLU A 186 6.96 -9.50 -8.89
C GLU A 186 5.59 -8.83 -8.79
N MET A 187 4.56 -9.42 -9.43
CA MET A 187 3.16 -9.06 -9.21
C MET A 187 2.50 -10.17 -8.40
N LEU A 188 2.05 -9.84 -7.19
CA LEU A 188 1.52 -10.81 -6.23
C LEU A 188 0.00 -10.91 -6.21
N GLY A 189 -0.71 -9.93 -6.77
CA GLY A 189 -2.17 -9.88 -6.69
C GLY A 189 -2.75 -8.58 -7.22
N VAL A 190 -4.06 -8.57 -7.41
CA VAL A 190 -4.82 -7.36 -7.71
C VAL A 190 -6.15 -7.41 -6.95
N ASP A 191 -6.52 -6.31 -6.31
CA ASP A 191 -7.82 -6.17 -5.66
C ASP A 191 -8.60 -4.94 -6.14
N ARG A 192 -9.86 -4.88 -5.71
CA ARG A 192 -10.66 -3.67 -5.63
C ARG A 192 -11.05 -3.44 -4.17
N ARG A 193 -10.88 -2.22 -3.67
CA ARG A 193 -11.45 -1.82 -2.38
C ARG A 193 -12.99 -1.81 -2.43
N ASP A 194 -13.59 -2.33 -1.37
CA ASP A 194 -15.02 -2.24 -1.06
C ASP A 194 -15.21 -1.11 -0.05
N GLU A 195 -15.96 -0.07 -0.43
CA GLU A 195 -15.99 1.22 0.26
C GLU A 195 -17.41 1.69 0.61
N ALA A 196 -17.61 1.91 1.91
CA ALA A 196 -18.83 2.48 2.44
C ALA A 196 -18.78 4.03 2.40
N ASN A 197 -19.82 4.71 1.95
CA ASN A 197 -21.09 4.24 1.34
C ASN A 197 -21.08 4.29 -0.20
N ILE A 198 -20.00 4.78 -0.81
CA ILE A 198 -19.96 5.12 -2.25
C ILE A 198 -20.35 3.94 -3.15
N ASP A 199 -19.93 2.72 -2.81
CA ASP A 199 -20.17 1.55 -3.65
C ASP A 199 -21.62 1.04 -3.59
N GLU A 200 -22.43 1.53 -2.65
CA GLU A 200 -23.84 1.14 -2.50
C GLU A 200 -24.81 2.31 -2.75
N MET A 201 -24.33 3.54 -2.66
CA MET A 201 -25.17 4.74 -2.67
C MET A 201 -25.88 5.01 -4.01
N TYR A 202 -25.34 4.48 -5.12
CA TYR A 202 -25.97 4.61 -6.44
C TYR A 202 -27.36 3.95 -6.51
N LYS A 203 -27.65 2.99 -5.62
CA LYS A 203 -28.93 2.28 -5.53
C LYS A 203 -30.07 3.16 -5.02
N LEU A 204 -29.74 4.29 -4.38
CA LEU A 204 -30.71 5.19 -3.75
C LEU A 204 -31.19 6.33 -4.68
N GLY A 205 -30.74 6.33 -5.94
CA GLY A 205 -31.14 7.29 -6.96
C GLY A 205 -30.10 8.38 -7.22
N ALA A 206 -30.56 9.53 -7.73
CA ALA A 206 -29.68 10.62 -8.16
C ALA A 206 -28.92 11.23 -6.96
N GLN A 207 -27.61 11.41 -7.13
CA GLN A 207 -26.71 11.94 -6.09
C GLN A 207 -27.15 13.32 -5.59
N GLU A 208 -27.73 14.14 -6.48
CA GLU A 208 -28.26 15.46 -6.15
C GLU A 208 -29.43 15.39 -5.17
N ALA A 209 -30.28 14.37 -5.28
CA ALA A 209 -31.39 14.17 -4.36
C ALA A 209 -30.89 13.72 -2.99
N LEU A 210 -29.88 12.84 -2.95
CA LEU A 210 -29.27 12.36 -1.72
C LEU A 210 -28.57 13.48 -0.94
N ARG A 211 -27.93 14.42 -1.64
CA ARG A 211 -27.32 15.60 -1.02
C ARG A 211 -28.33 16.49 -0.29
N LYS A 212 -29.59 16.56 -0.75
CA LYS A 212 -30.64 17.37 -0.10
C LYS A 212 -31.06 16.82 1.27
N ILE A 213 -30.79 15.55 1.55
CA ILE A 213 -31.02 14.90 2.85
C ILE A 213 -29.71 14.68 3.62
N ASP A 214 -28.66 15.44 3.26
CA ASP A 214 -27.30 15.36 3.82
C ASP A 214 -26.63 13.97 3.73
N MET A 215 -27.06 13.15 2.76
CA MET A 215 -26.40 11.89 2.46
C MET A 215 -25.31 12.13 1.40
N ARG A 216 -24.06 12.13 1.86
CA ARG A 216 -22.87 12.40 1.03
C ARG A 216 -22.05 11.13 0.81
N PRO A 217 -21.36 11.02 -0.34
CA PRO A 217 -20.50 9.87 -0.60
C PRO A 217 -19.30 9.87 0.35
N THR A 218 -18.97 8.71 0.90
CA THR A 218 -17.75 8.46 1.65
C THR A 218 -16.98 7.29 1.04
N PHE A 219 -15.66 7.33 1.17
CA PHE A 219 -14.74 6.35 0.59
C PHE A 219 -14.07 5.53 1.71
N VAL A 220 -14.83 5.20 2.75
CA VAL A 220 -14.31 4.48 3.92
C VAL A 220 -14.18 3.01 3.53
N VAL A 221 -12.94 2.53 3.51
CA VAL A 221 -12.64 1.14 3.14
C VAL A 221 -13.19 0.19 4.20
N THR A 222 -14.09 -0.72 3.79
CA THR A 222 -14.69 -1.76 4.64
C THR A 222 -14.23 -3.15 4.28
N GLY A 223 -13.73 -3.35 3.06
CA GLY A 223 -13.26 -4.65 2.58
C GLY A 223 -12.46 -4.54 1.29
N ASN A 224 -12.19 -5.70 0.69
CA ASN A 224 -11.52 -5.82 -0.61
C ASN A 224 -12.16 -6.98 -1.39
N MET A 225 -12.16 -6.89 -2.72
CA MET A 225 -12.67 -7.91 -3.64
C MET A 225 -11.54 -8.38 -4.57
N PRO A 226 -11.40 -9.70 -4.80
CA PRO A 226 -10.37 -10.21 -5.70
C PRO A 226 -10.76 -9.92 -7.15
N VAL A 227 -9.80 -9.49 -7.95
CA VAL A 227 -9.98 -9.29 -9.39
C VAL A 227 -8.73 -9.71 -10.14
N VAL A 228 -8.88 -9.98 -11.43
CA VAL A 228 -7.77 -10.09 -12.37
C VAL A 228 -7.87 -8.95 -13.38
N LEU A 229 -6.71 -8.41 -13.78
CA LEU A 229 -6.62 -7.52 -14.91
C LEU A 229 -6.85 -8.30 -16.21
N ARG A 230 -7.43 -7.63 -17.21
CA ARG A 230 -7.34 -8.08 -18.60
C ARG A 230 -5.87 -8.27 -18.95
N GLU A 231 -5.48 -9.43 -19.46
CA GLU A 231 -4.08 -9.79 -19.68
C GLU A 231 -3.31 -8.77 -20.53
N SER A 232 -3.95 -8.19 -21.55
CA SER A 232 -3.35 -7.14 -22.39
C SER A 232 -2.98 -5.85 -21.64
N LEU A 233 -3.42 -5.67 -20.39
CA LEU A 233 -3.04 -4.56 -19.51
C LEU A 233 -1.76 -4.86 -18.71
N LEU A 234 -1.37 -6.13 -18.57
CA LEU A 234 -0.22 -6.54 -17.76
C LEU A 234 1.10 -5.91 -18.22
N PRO A 235 1.42 -5.79 -19.53
CA PRO A 235 2.65 -5.12 -19.94
C PRO A 235 2.75 -3.70 -19.38
N LYS A 236 1.65 -2.94 -19.42
CA LYS A 236 1.61 -1.57 -18.89
C LYS A 236 1.65 -1.55 -17.36
N ALA A 237 1.01 -2.51 -16.71
CA ALA A 237 1.08 -2.67 -15.26
C ALA A 237 2.53 -2.92 -14.78
N PHE A 238 3.27 -3.82 -15.43
CA PHE A 238 4.67 -4.07 -15.11
C PHE A 238 5.55 -2.84 -15.40
N GLU A 239 5.39 -2.19 -16.55
CA GLU A 239 6.13 -0.98 -16.91
C GLU A 239 5.97 0.15 -15.86
N MET A 240 4.76 0.33 -15.31
CA MET A 240 4.53 1.32 -14.24
C MET A 240 5.22 0.92 -12.92
N GLY A 241 5.17 -0.36 -12.56
CA GLY A 241 5.85 -0.88 -11.37
C GLY A 241 7.37 -0.73 -11.46
N GLU A 242 7.94 -1.13 -12.60
CA GLU A 242 9.36 -0.94 -12.93
C GLU A 242 9.77 0.52 -12.78
N ARG A 243 9.07 1.43 -13.47
CA ARG A 243 9.38 2.87 -13.43
C ARG A 243 9.33 3.43 -12.01
N ALA A 244 8.33 3.04 -11.23
CA ALA A 244 8.22 3.48 -9.84
C ALA A 244 9.43 3.01 -9.00
N VAL A 245 9.84 1.74 -9.16
CA VAL A 245 11.00 1.18 -8.45
C VAL A 245 12.31 1.83 -8.91
N GLU A 246 12.58 1.88 -10.22
CA GLU A 246 13.80 2.48 -10.77
C GLU A 246 13.95 3.93 -10.34
N ARG A 247 12.85 4.70 -10.39
CA ARG A 247 12.89 6.09 -9.96
C ARG A 247 13.13 6.22 -8.46
N SER A 248 12.62 5.30 -7.64
CA SER A 248 12.87 5.29 -6.20
C SER A 248 14.35 5.06 -5.86
N ILE A 249 15.06 4.24 -6.65
CA ILE A 249 16.50 4.00 -6.50
C ILE A 249 17.26 5.30 -6.70
N ALA A 250 16.94 6.04 -7.76
CA ALA A 250 17.56 7.33 -8.06
C ALA A 250 17.24 8.44 -7.05
N LEU A 251 16.03 8.46 -6.47
CA LEU A 251 15.58 9.54 -5.59
C LEU A 251 16.00 9.37 -4.12
N PHE A 252 15.93 8.15 -3.58
CA PHE A 252 16.11 7.91 -2.15
C PHE A 252 16.68 6.53 -1.79
N GLY A 253 17.38 5.89 -2.74
CA GLY A 253 18.08 4.62 -2.51
C GLY A 253 17.20 3.37 -2.65
N GLY A 254 15.97 3.52 -3.16
CA GLY A 254 15.11 2.41 -3.56
C GLY A 254 14.05 2.05 -2.53
N MET A 255 12.84 1.71 -2.97
CA MET A 255 11.91 0.92 -2.15
C MET A 255 12.40 -0.53 -2.05
N ILE A 256 11.93 -1.27 -1.05
CA ILE A 256 12.23 -2.69 -0.86
C ILE A 256 10.95 -3.39 -0.39
N GLY A 257 10.64 -4.55 -0.94
CA GLY A 257 9.54 -5.39 -0.51
C GLY A 257 8.19 -4.99 -1.14
N PRO A 258 7.07 -5.16 -0.42
CA PRO A 258 5.75 -5.00 -1.00
C PRO A 258 5.37 -3.53 -1.18
N PHE A 259 4.73 -3.25 -2.30
CA PHE A 259 4.09 -1.95 -2.55
C PHE A 259 2.86 -2.13 -3.42
N CYS A 260 2.02 -1.10 -3.47
CA CYS A 260 0.82 -1.09 -4.28
C CYS A 260 0.72 0.21 -5.09
N LEU A 261 0.49 0.07 -6.39
CA LEU A 261 0.02 1.18 -7.21
C LEU A 261 -1.52 1.17 -7.18
N GLU A 262 -2.08 2.26 -6.68
CA GLU A 262 -3.53 2.46 -6.64
C GLU A 262 -3.95 3.16 -7.92
N THR A 263 -4.66 2.44 -8.78
CA THR A 263 -4.85 2.85 -10.18
C THR A 263 -6.32 2.97 -10.56
N ILE A 264 -6.57 3.77 -11.60
CA ILE A 264 -7.82 3.83 -12.35
C ILE A 264 -7.50 3.47 -13.80
N VAL A 265 -8.29 2.59 -14.40
CA VAL A 265 -8.22 2.23 -15.82
C VAL A 265 -9.43 2.82 -16.54
N THR A 266 -9.18 3.67 -17.53
CA THR A 266 -10.24 4.31 -18.33
C THR A 266 -10.84 3.35 -19.36
N ASP A 267 -11.93 3.76 -20.01
CA ASP A 267 -12.52 3.06 -21.16
C ASP A 267 -11.60 2.99 -22.39
N ARG A 268 -10.53 3.80 -22.42
CA ARG A 268 -9.44 3.75 -23.41
C ARG A 268 -8.27 2.86 -22.99
N LEU A 269 -8.42 2.09 -21.91
CA LEU A 269 -7.39 1.20 -21.35
C LEU A 269 -6.13 1.96 -20.86
N GLU A 270 -6.30 3.23 -20.48
CA GLU A 270 -5.21 4.05 -19.95
C GLU A 270 -5.19 3.98 -18.43
N PHE A 271 -4.01 3.74 -17.86
CA PHE A 271 -3.81 3.78 -16.42
C PHE A 271 -3.56 5.21 -15.92
N LYS A 272 -4.20 5.52 -14.78
CA LYS A 272 -3.92 6.69 -13.95
C LYS A 272 -3.63 6.22 -12.52
N VAL A 273 -2.40 6.42 -12.05
CA VAL A 273 -2.01 6.11 -10.67
C VAL A 273 -2.35 7.32 -9.81
N PHE A 274 -3.25 7.16 -8.84
CA PHE A 274 -3.66 8.26 -7.98
C PHE A 274 -2.93 8.26 -6.63
N GLU A 275 -2.36 7.13 -6.23
CA GLU A 275 -1.60 6.98 -4.99
C GLU A 275 -0.65 5.77 -5.10
N ILE A 276 0.44 5.78 -4.34
CA ILE A 276 1.32 4.62 -4.14
C ILE A 276 1.46 4.34 -2.65
N SER A 277 1.14 3.11 -2.25
CA SER A 277 1.36 2.60 -0.89
C SER A 277 2.66 1.80 -0.89
N THR A 278 3.67 2.21 -0.12
CA THR A 278 5.03 1.63 -0.20
C THR A 278 5.29 0.52 0.81
N ARG A 279 4.20 -0.12 1.25
CA ARG A 279 4.14 -1.22 2.20
C ARG A 279 3.01 -2.15 1.77
N ILE A 280 2.88 -3.28 2.46
CA ILE A 280 1.75 -4.21 2.28
C ILE A 280 0.41 -3.48 2.48
N VAL A 281 -0.56 -3.74 1.61
CA VAL A 281 -1.93 -3.18 1.66
C VAL A 281 -2.97 -4.23 2.07
N ALA A 282 -4.11 -3.80 2.61
CA ALA A 282 -5.17 -4.69 3.07
C ALA A 282 -5.72 -5.64 1.98
N GLY A 283 -5.69 -5.21 0.72
CA GLY A 283 -6.11 -6.03 -0.43
C GLY A 283 -5.35 -7.35 -0.56
N THR A 284 -4.10 -7.40 -0.07
CA THR A 284 -3.31 -8.64 -0.06
C THR A 284 -3.96 -9.73 0.79
N ASN A 285 -4.78 -9.39 1.79
CA ASN A 285 -5.44 -10.34 2.71
C ASN A 285 -6.35 -11.36 2.00
N LEU A 286 -6.79 -11.08 0.78
CA LEU A 286 -7.56 -12.02 -0.05
C LEU A 286 -6.73 -13.25 -0.45
N PHE A 287 -5.40 -13.13 -0.48
CA PHE A 287 -4.49 -14.08 -1.12
C PHE A 287 -3.58 -14.80 -0.11
N ILE A 288 -4.12 -15.20 1.05
CA ILE A 288 -3.36 -15.94 2.08
C ILE A 288 -2.83 -17.28 1.54
N ALA A 289 -3.59 -17.92 0.66
CA ALA A 289 -3.24 -19.20 0.02
C ALA A 289 -2.68 -19.03 -1.40
N GLY A 290 -2.20 -17.83 -1.76
CA GLY A 290 -1.81 -17.49 -3.13
C GLY A 290 -2.88 -16.69 -3.89
N SER A 291 -2.51 -16.24 -5.08
CA SER A 291 -3.35 -15.49 -6.02
C SER A 291 -3.18 -16.04 -7.43
N PRO A 292 -4.09 -15.71 -8.37
CA PRO A 292 -3.93 -16.07 -9.77
C PRO A 292 -2.60 -15.64 -10.41
N TYR A 293 -1.92 -14.63 -9.85
CA TYR A 293 -0.61 -14.17 -10.31
C TYR A 293 0.55 -14.84 -9.59
N SER A 294 0.50 -14.89 -8.25
CA SER A 294 1.59 -15.46 -7.46
C SER A 294 1.73 -16.96 -7.73
N ASP A 295 0.62 -17.67 -7.94
CA ASP A 295 0.63 -19.12 -8.16
C ASP A 295 1.27 -19.53 -9.50
N LEU A 296 1.39 -18.59 -10.44
CA LEU A 296 2.14 -18.80 -11.69
C LEU A 296 3.66 -18.72 -11.47
N THR A 297 4.11 -18.22 -10.32
CA THR A 297 5.52 -18.15 -9.92
C THR A 297 5.84 -19.19 -8.84
N GLU A 298 5.14 -19.12 -7.71
CA GLU A 298 5.24 -20.09 -6.60
C GLU A 298 3.82 -20.27 -5.99
N PRO A 299 3.20 -21.46 -6.14
CA PRO A 299 1.90 -21.76 -5.55
C PRO A 299 1.87 -21.53 -4.03
N GLY A 300 0.80 -20.92 -3.54
CA GLY A 300 0.61 -20.72 -2.09
C GLY A 300 1.44 -19.56 -1.51
N MET A 301 1.85 -18.60 -2.35
CA MET A 301 2.64 -17.45 -1.93
C MET A 301 1.75 -16.23 -1.63
N SER A 302 1.53 -15.95 -0.35
CA SER A 302 0.94 -14.67 0.08
C SER A 302 1.99 -13.56 0.15
N THR A 303 1.57 -12.29 0.21
CA THR A 303 2.51 -11.18 0.41
C THR A 303 3.22 -11.26 1.76
N GLY A 304 2.50 -11.63 2.83
CA GLY A 304 3.10 -11.88 4.15
C GLY A 304 4.16 -12.98 4.12
N ARG A 305 3.90 -14.09 3.42
CA ARG A 305 4.89 -15.17 3.23
C ARG A 305 6.07 -14.70 2.38
N ARG A 306 5.83 -13.92 1.33
CA ARG A 306 6.88 -13.39 0.45
C ARG A 306 7.84 -12.46 1.20
N ILE A 307 7.35 -11.63 2.12
CA ILE A 307 8.18 -10.82 3.03
C ILE A 307 9.08 -11.76 3.86
N ALA A 308 8.50 -12.76 4.52
CA ALA A 308 9.25 -13.68 5.37
C ALA A 308 10.30 -14.48 4.57
N ARG A 309 9.97 -14.93 3.35
CA ARG A 309 10.89 -15.61 2.43
C ARG A 309 12.06 -14.71 2.04
N GLU A 310 11.81 -13.42 1.82
CA GLU A 310 12.87 -12.45 1.53
C GLU A 310 13.85 -12.33 2.70
N ILE A 311 13.33 -12.16 3.92
CA ILE A 311 14.14 -12.08 5.15
C ILE A 311 14.96 -13.36 5.33
N ARG A 312 14.35 -14.53 5.15
CA ARG A 312 15.05 -15.82 5.28
C ARG A 312 16.15 -15.98 4.23
N THR A 313 15.88 -15.56 2.99
CA THR A 313 16.85 -15.62 1.90
C THR A 313 18.02 -14.69 2.18
N ALA A 314 17.74 -13.47 2.64
CA ALA A 314 18.75 -12.50 3.04
C ALA A 314 19.64 -13.04 4.18
N GLN A 315 19.04 -13.64 5.21
CA GLN A 315 19.77 -14.28 6.33
C GLN A 315 20.70 -15.37 5.82
N LYS A 316 20.18 -16.32 5.02
CA LYS A 316 20.98 -17.43 4.47
C LYS A 316 22.14 -16.98 3.57
N GLN A 317 22.01 -15.82 2.93
CA GLN A 317 23.03 -15.25 2.06
C GLN A 317 23.98 -14.28 2.79
N GLY A 318 23.78 -13.99 4.08
CA GLY A 318 24.54 -12.96 4.80
C GLY A 318 24.29 -11.54 4.28
N ARG A 319 23.07 -11.27 3.78
CA ARG A 319 22.68 -10.03 3.08
C ARG A 319 21.50 -9.31 3.75
N LEU A 320 21.27 -9.52 5.04
CA LEU A 320 20.17 -8.86 5.78
C LEU A 320 20.22 -7.33 5.69
N SER A 321 21.42 -6.74 5.68
CA SER A 321 21.61 -5.29 5.53
C SER A 321 21.12 -4.71 4.20
N GLU A 322 20.77 -5.55 3.21
CA GLU A 322 20.18 -5.11 1.94
C GLU A 322 18.65 -5.04 1.98
N VAL A 323 18.01 -5.63 3.00
CA VAL A 323 16.55 -5.68 3.12
C VAL A 323 16.01 -5.07 4.42
N LEU A 324 16.90 -4.71 5.36
CA LEU A 324 16.60 -4.03 6.61
C LEU A 324 17.17 -2.60 6.59
N SER A 325 16.54 -1.67 7.31
CA SER A 325 16.94 -0.25 7.37
C SER A 325 16.67 0.41 8.71
#